data_AF-A0A357YFX5-F1
#
_entry.id   AF-A0A357YFX5-F1
#
_cell.length_a   1.000
_cell.length_b   1.000
_cell.length_c   1.000
_cell.angle_alpha   90.00
_cell.angle_beta   90.00
_cell.angle_gamma   90.00
#
_symmetry.space_group_name_H-M   'P 1'
#
loop_
_entity.id
_entity.type
_entity.pdbx_description
1 polymer ?
#
loop_
_entity_poly.entity_id
_entity_poly.type
_entity_poly.pdbx_seq_one_letter_code
_entity_poly.pdbx_strand_id
1 'polypeptide(L)'
;MLAKSDRRPLAGGLRRAVFLDRDGTINVEKDYLCRSEEFTFIPGAPQAIRALKDAGFLVIVVSNQSGVARGYFGPAEVEALHAHMQSELAPFATAIDAFYYCPHHPLAGVAPYRVDCDCRKGRPGMLLQAAREYGIDLSRSFMIGDKAADIEAGQAAGCTSVLVLTGYGAETALKTNLTPFAICADLGAAAAAILHYPEK
;
A
#
# COMPACT_ATOMS: atom_id res chain seq x y z
N MET A 1 -13.59 2.52 14.15
CA MET A 1 -14.73 1.72 13.69
C MET A 1 -15.22 2.37 12.40
N LEU A 2 -14.72 1.94 11.24
CA LEU A 2 -15.19 2.43 9.94
C LEU A 2 -16.03 1.33 9.28
N ALA A 3 -17.03 1.76 8.52
CA ALA A 3 -18.08 0.92 7.95
C ALA A 3 -17.48 -0.23 7.14
N LYS A 4 -17.71 -1.46 7.63
CA LYS A 4 -17.46 -2.68 6.87
C LYS A 4 -18.36 -2.62 5.63
N SER A 5 -17.78 -2.38 4.46
CA SER A 5 -18.45 -2.67 3.20
C SER A 5 -18.73 -4.18 3.22
N ASP A 6 -19.99 -4.56 3.44
CA ASP A 6 -20.50 -5.94 3.55
C ASP A 6 -20.48 -6.64 2.18
N ARG A 7 -19.30 -6.69 1.54
CA ARG A 7 -19.08 -7.43 0.30
C ARG A 7 -18.68 -8.85 0.66
N ARG A 8 -19.70 -9.66 0.95
CA ARG A 8 -19.59 -11.12 0.99
C ARG A 8 -18.92 -11.58 -0.33
N PRO A 9 -17.96 -12.53 -0.31
CA PRO A 9 -17.37 -13.04 -1.54
C PRO A 9 -18.50 -13.65 -2.40
N LEU A 10 -18.71 -13.10 -3.60
CA LEU A 10 -19.54 -13.76 -4.62
C LEU A 10 -18.88 -15.10 -4.96
N ALA A 11 -19.67 -16.09 -5.37
CA ALA A 11 -19.27 -17.46 -5.66
C ALA A 11 -18.34 -17.63 -6.89
N GLY A 12 -17.32 -16.77 -7.01
CA GLY A 12 -16.24 -16.81 -8.00
C GLY A 12 -14.88 -17.01 -7.30
N GLY A 13 -13.91 -17.53 -8.05
CA GLY A 13 -12.58 -17.87 -7.52
C GLY A 13 -11.85 -16.71 -6.82
N LEU A 14 -10.77 -17.05 -6.12
CA LEU A 14 -9.96 -16.08 -5.38
C LEU A 14 -9.53 -14.91 -6.29
N ARG A 15 -9.62 -13.68 -5.75
CA ARG A 15 -9.31 -12.44 -6.46
C ARG A 15 -7.81 -12.16 -6.42
N ARG A 16 -7.29 -11.45 -7.42
CA ARG A 16 -5.92 -10.93 -7.37
C ARG A 16 -5.92 -9.51 -6.83
N ALA A 17 -4.84 -9.12 -6.17
CA ALA A 17 -4.68 -7.76 -5.69
C ALA A 17 -3.30 -7.19 -6.00
N VAL A 18 -3.26 -5.86 -6.12
CA VAL A 18 -2.05 -5.08 -5.98
C VAL A 18 -2.15 -4.29 -4.69
N PHE A 19 -1.29 -4.63 -3.74
CA PHE A 19 -1.08 -3.89 -2.52
C PHE A 19 -0.11 -2.75 -2.79
N LEU A 20 -0.45 -1.54 -2.37
CA LEU A 20 0.34 -0.34 -2.59
C LEU A 20 0.73 0.28 -1.25
N ASP A 21 2.01 0.65 -1.07
CA ASP A 21 2.31 1.71 -0.12
C ASP A 21 1.69 3.03 -0.58
N ARG A 22 1.53 3.95 0.37
CA ARG A 22 0.93 5.26 0.19
C ARG A 22 2.00 6.31 -0.12
N ASP A 23 2.78 6.64 0.90
CA ASP A 23 3.81 7.68 0.85
C ASP A 23 5.03 7.15 0.09
N GLY A 24 5.54 7.93 -0.87
CA GLY A 24 6.65 7.52 -1.73
C GLY A 24 6.27 6.61 -2.90
N THR A 25 5.03 6.10 -2.95
CA THR A 25 4.54 5.20 -4.01
C THR A 25 3.34 5.77 -4.77
N ILE A 26 2.26 6.15 -4.07
CA ILE A 26 1.09 6.81 -4.68
C ILE A 26 1.26 8.34 -4.61
N ASN A 27 1.60 8.86 -3.43
CA ASN A 27 1.85 10.28 -3.21
C ASN A 27 3.32 10.55 -2.93
N VAL A 28 3.72 11.80 -3.13
CA VAL A 28 5.05 12.28 -2.78
C VAL A 28 5.26 12.10 -1.27
N GLU A 29 6.39 11.49 -0.89
CA GLU A 29 6.81 11.35 0.50
C GLU A 29 7.22 12.71 1.08
N LYS A 30 6.77 13.01 2.30
CA LYS A 30 6.94 14.32 2.95
C LYS A 30 7.23 14.23 4.45
N ASP A 31 7.66 13.07 4.94
CA ASP A 31 7.92 12.81 6.36
C ASP A 31 6.70 13.18 7.23
N TYR A 32 5.82 12.20 7.47
CA TYR A 32 4.63 12.37 8.32
C TYR A 32 3.52 13.23 7.68
N LEU A 33 3.26 13.03 6.39
CA LEU A 33 2.12 13.66 5.70
C LEU A 33 0.79 13.31 6.38
N CYS A 34 0.12 14.32 6.91
CA CYS A 34 -1.23 14.23 7.50
C CYS A 34 -2.21 15.30 7.02
N ARG A 35 -1.72 16.30 6.28
CA ARG A 35 -2.53 17.42 5.78
C ARG A 35 -2.90 17.20 4.32
N SER A 36 -4.19 17.28 4.03
CA SER A 36 -4.73 17.15 2.66
C SER A 36 -4.13 18.18 1.70
N GLU A 37 -3.92 19.41 2.14
CA GLU A 37 -3.36 20.48 1.30
C GLU A 37 -1.93 20.19 0.82
N GLU A 38 -1.22 19.31 1.53
CA GLU A 38 0.14 18.89 1.19
C GLU A 38 0.15 17.59 0.37
N PHE A 39 -1.01 16.97 0.17
CA PHE A 39 -1.13 15.77 -0.64
C PHE A 39 -0.85 16.10 -2.11
N THR A 40 -0.01 15.29 -2.74
CA THR A 40 0.24 15.40 -4.19
C THR A 40 0.57 14.03 -4.72
N PHE A 41 -0.14 13.59 -5.76
CA PHE A 41 0.19 12.35 -6.44
C PHE A 41 1.59 12.40 -7.04
N ILE A 42 2.29 11.27 -6.99
CA ILE A 42 3.41 11.03 -7.89
C ILE A 42 2.86 11.04 -9.33
N PRO A 43 3.53 11.68 -10.30
CA PRO A 43 3.07 11.72 -11.68
C PRO A 43 2.73 10.32 -12.22
N GLY A 44 1.54 10.17 -12.81
CA GLY A 44 1.08 8.90 -13.37
C GLY A 44 0.44 7.92 -12.38
N ALA A 45 0.51 8.17 -11.07
CA ALA A 45 -0.02 7.23 -10.07
C ALA A 45 -1.54 6.96 -10.21
N PRO A 46 -2.42 7.96 -10.41
CA PRO A 46 -3.85 7.71 -10.64
C PRO A 46 -4.12 6.85 -11.88
N GLN A 47 -3.39 7.08 -12.98
CA GLN A 47 -3.51 6.33 -14.22
C GLN A 47 -3.03 4.89 -14.05
N ALA A 48 -1.95 4.68 -13.29
CA ALA A 48 -1.45 3.34 -12.95
C ALA A 48 -2.48 2.55 -12.12
N ILE A 49 -3.05 3.18 -11.09
CA ILE A 49 -4.13 2.60 -10.28
C ILE A 49 -5.31 2.21 -11.18
N ARG A 50 -5.72 3.09 -12.09
CA ARG A 50 -6.79 2.81 -13.06
C ARG A 50 -6.47 1.60 -13.93
N ALA A 51 -5.27 1.54 -14.52
CA ALA A 51 -4.87 0.43 -15.38
C ALA A 51 -4.86 -0.92 -14.65
N LEU A 52 -4.39 -0.96 -13.39
CA LEU A 52 -4.42 -2.16 -12.56
C LEU A 52 -5.86 -2.62 -12.28
N LYS A 53 -6.77 -1.70 -11.99
CA LYS A 53 -8.20 -2.03 -11.80
C LYS A 53 -8.86 -2.52 -13.08
N ASP A 54 -8.57 -1.88 -14.22
CA ASP A 54 -9.11 -2.30 -15.52
C ASP A 54 -8.66 -3.72 -15.90
N ALA A 55 -7.49 -4.15 -15.42
CA ALA A 55 -6.99 -5.53 -15.54
C ALA A 55 -7.58 -6.52 -14.51
N GLY A 56 -8.53 -6.08 -13.69
CA GLY A 56 -9.25 -6.93 -12.74
C GLY A 56 -8.55 -7.14 -11.39
N PHE A 57 -7.51 -6.38 -11.07
CA PHE A 57 -6.94 -6.39 -9.72
C PHE A 57 -7.81 -5.59 -8.75
N LEU A 58 -7.92 -6.08 -7.52
CA LEU A 58 -8.20 -5.20 -6.38
C LEU A 58 -6.97 -4.32 -6.13
N VAL A 59 -7.17 -3.03 -5.91
CA VAL A 59 -6.09 -2.12 -5.52
C VAL A 59 -6.31 -1.71 -4.08
N ILE A 60 -5.39 -2.11 -3.20
CA ILE A 60 -5.51 -1.96 -1.75
C ILE A 60 -4.30 -1.21 -1.21
N VAL A 61 -4.53 -0.15 -0.45
CA VAL A 61 -3.45 0.61 0.21
C VAL A 61 -3.10 -0.04 1.55
N VAL A 62 -1.81 -0.26 1.79
CA VAL A 62 -1.25 -0.79 3.04
C VAL A 62 -0.09 0.12 3.49
N SER A 63 -0.29 0.89 4.57
CA SER A 63 0.65 1.94 4.96
C SER A 63 1.09 1.91 6.42
N ASN A 64 2.37 2.20 6.69
CA ASN A 64 2.87 2.37 8.06
C ASN A 64 2.72 3.83 8.48
N GLN A 65 1.74 4.14 9.34
CA GLN A 65 1.43 5.50 9.81
C GLN A 65 1.96 5.74 11.23
N SER A 66 3.27 5.59 11.42
CA SER A 66 3.90 5.70 12.75
C SER A 66 3.91 7.10 13.35
N GLY A 67 3.51 8.13 12.59
CA GLY A 67 3.22 9.46 13.12
C GLY A 67 2.16 9.43 14.22
N VAL A 68 1.25 8.46 14.18
CA VAL A 68 0.25 8.21 15.24
C VAL A 68 0.91 7.81 16.55
N ALA A 69 1.76 6.79 16.54
CA ALA A 69 2.52 6.41 17.74
C ALA A 69 3.36 7.56 18.28
N ARG A 70 3.96 8.35 17.39
CA ARG A 70 4.82 9.49 17.75
C ARG A 70 4.06 10.73 18.23
N GLY A 71 2.73 10.75 18.11
CA GLY A 71 1.89 11.86 18.54
C GLY A 71 1.92 13.07 17.60
N TYR A 72 2.36 12.89 16.34
CA TYR A 72 2.38 13.97 15.34
C TYR A 72 0.99 14.25 14.77
N PHE A 73 0.16 13.22 14.71
CA PHE A 73 -1.24 13.28 14.31
C PHE A 73 -1.98 12.05 14.87
N GLY A 74 -3.31 12.03 14.81
CA GLY A 74 -4.13 10.91 15.27
C GLY A 74 -4.62 10.03 14.13
N PRO A 75 -5.35 8.94 14.47
CA PRO A 75 -6.02 8.09 13.48
C PRO A 75 -7.01 8.87 12.60
N ALA A 76 -7.70 9.87 13.15
CA ALA A 76 -8.70 10.64 12.42
C ALA A 76 -8.10 11.40 11.23
N GLU A 77 -6.90 11.97 11.39
CA GLU A 77 -6.17 12.65 10.33
C GLU A 77 -5.73 11.67 9.23
N VAL A 78 -5.33 10.45 9.60
CA VAL A 78 -5.02 9.39 8.62
C VAL A 78 -6.25 9.06 7.78
N GLU A 79 -7.41 8.86 8.41
CA GLU A 79 -8.65 8.57 7.70
C GLU A 79 -9.12 9.73 6.83
N ALA A 80 -8.98 10.97 7.31
CA ALA A 80 -9.29 12.16 6.54
C ALA A 80 -8.42 12.26 5.28
N LEU A 81 -7.12 11.94 5.39
CA LEU A 81 -6.21 11.91 4.25
C LEU A 81 -6.56 10.78 3.27
N HIS A 82 -6.98 9.59 3.75
CA HIS A 82 -7.47 8.52 2.88
C HIS A 82 -8.76 8.91 2.15
N ALA A 83 -9.70 9.58 2.83
CA ALA A 83 -10.91 10.09 2.21
C ALA A 83 -10.59 11.16 1.15
N HIS A 84 -9.65 12.06 1.44
CA HIS A 84 -9.16 13.03 0.49
C HIS A 84 -8.54 12.36 -0.75
N MET A 85 -7.65 11.37 -0.57
CA MET A 85 -7.10 10.58 -1.68
C MET A 85 -8.19 9.96 -2.55
N GLN A 86 -9.27 9.42 -1.95
CA GLN A 86 -10.38 8.87 -2.72
C GLN A 86 -11.10 9.93 -3.56
N SER A 87 -11.32 11.12 -3.01
CA SER A 87 -11.89 12.25 -3.75
C SER A 87 -10.99 12.68 -4.90
N GLU A 88 -9.68 12.75 -4.69
CA GLU A 88 -8.70 13.15 -5.69
C GLU A 88 -8.53 12.10 -6.82
N LEU A 89 -8.90 10.84 -6.59
CA LEU A 89 -8.92 9.80 -7.64
C LEU A 89 -10.18 9.86 -8.52
N ALA A 90 -11.26 10.50 -8.06
CA ALA A 90 -12.54 10.54 -8.79
C ALA A 90 -12.43 11.14 -10.21
N PRO A 91 -11.68 12.25 -10.45
CA PRO A 91 -11.47 12.78 -11.81
C PRO A 91 -10.78 11.81 -12.77
N PHE A 92 -10.06 10.81 -12.26
CA PHE A 92 -9.39 9.76 -13.04
C PHE A 92 -10.27 8.52 -13.25
N ALA A 93 -11.55 8.59 -12.84
CA ALA A 93 -12.51 7.50 -12.91
C ALA A 93 -11.96 6.19 -12.30
N THR A 94 -11.27 6.30 -11.18
CA THR A 94 -10.69 5.18 -10.43
C THR A 94 -10.86 5.39 -8.93
N ALA A 95 -10.58 4.37 -8.12
CA ALA A 95 -10.67 4.43 -6.66
C ALA A 95 -9.86 3.32 -6.01
N ILE A 96 -9.43 3.51 -4.77
CA ILE A 96 -8.87 2.45 -3.93
C ILE A 96 -10.00 1.55 -3.40
N ASP A 97 -9.82 0.23 -3.42
CA ASP A 97 -10.83 -0.73 -2.95
C ASP A 97 -10.86 -0.88 -1.42
N ALA A 98 -9.71 -0.69 -0.77
CA ALA A 98 -9.57 -0.73 0.69
C ALA A 98 -8.30 -0.01 1.18
N PHE A 99 -8.36 0.52 2.39
CA PHE A 99 -7.21 1.08 3.09
C PHE A 99 -6.93 0.29 4.36
N TYR A 100 -5.67 -0.04 4.58
CA TYR A 100 -5.15 -0.58 5.84
C TYR A 100 -3.95 0.26 6.25
N TYR A 101 -3.84 0.55 7.54
CA TYR A 101 -2.65 1.18 8.07
C TYR A 101 -2.27 0.64 9.45
N CYS A 102 -0.98 0.69 9.74
CA CYS A 102 -0.44 0.42 11.05
C CYS A 102 -0.10 1.74 11.77
N PRO A 103 -0.82 2.11 12.84
CA PRO A 103 -0.49 3.29 13.65
C PRO A 103 0.67 3.05 14.63
N HIS A 104 1.10 1.80 14.79
CA HIS A 104 2.01 1.38 15.85
C HIS A 104 3.50 1.62 15.54
N HIS A 105 4.29 1.69 16.60
CA HIS A 105 5.75 1.66 16.54
C HIS A 105 6.30 0.84 17.73
N PRO A 106 7.32 -0.03 17.55
CA PRO A 106 7.79 -0.89 18.63
C PRO A 106 8.41 -0.12 19.80
N LEU A 107 9.17 0.94 19.52
CA LEU A 107 9.94 1.69 20.53
C LEU A 107 9.47 3.14 20.78
N ALA A 108 8.82 3.78 19.81
CA ALA A 108 8.49 5.20 19.87
C ALA A 108 7.03 5.39 20.31
N GLY A 109 6.76 6.50 21.00
CA GLY A 109 5.41 6.83 21.45
C GLY A 109 5.05 6.34 22.84
N VAL A 110 3.73 6.29 23.10
CA VAL A 110 3.14 5.76 24.34
C VAL A 110 2.01 4.77 24.01
N ALA A 111 1.56 4.01 25.01
CA ALA A 111 0.38 3.15 24.86
C ALA A 111 -0.86 3.99 24.45
N PRO A 112 -1.75 3.46 23.60
CA PRO A 112 -1.77 2.09 23.07
C PRO A 112 -0.88 1.86 21.84
N TYR A 113 -0.21 2.90 21.30
CA TYR A 113 0.45 2.82 20.00
C TYR A 113 1.93 2.41 20.02
N ARG A 114 2.60 2.53 21.17
CA ARG A 114 3.94 1.93 21.39
C ARG A 114 3.80 0.44 21.68
N VAL A 115 3.86 -0.38 20.64
CA VAL A 115 3.69 -1.84 20.72
C VAL A 115 4.36 -2.51 19.53
N ASP A 116 4.92 -3.70 19.77
CA ASP A 116 5.34 -4.61 18.70
C ASP A 116 4.10 -5.36 18.17
N CYS A 117 3.84 -5.28 16.87
CA CYS A 117 2.58 -5.72 16.28
C CYS A 117 2.80 -6.40 14.94
N ASP A 118 1.81 -7.20 14.52
CA ASP A 118 1.89 -7.94 13.26
C ASP A 118 1.53 -7.11 12.02
N CYS A 119 0.86 -5.96 12.21
CA CYS A 119 0.40 -5.14 11.10
C CYS A 119 1.48 -4.20 10.55
N ARG A 120 2.54 -3.88 11.30
CA ARG A 120 3.61 -3.01 10.80
C ARG A 120 4.39 -3.70 9.67
N LYS A 121 4.44 -3.10 8.48
CA LYS A 121 5.20 -3.62 7.32
C LYS A 121 6.68 -3.85 7.68
N GLY A 122 7.29 -4.83 7.05
CA GLY A 122 8.29 -5.75 7.62
C GLY A 122 7.62 -7.07 8.05
N ARG A 123 6.40 -6.99 8.60
CA ARG A 123 5.49 -8.12 8.81
C ARG A 123 4.31 -8.06 7.83
N PRO A 124 3.69 -9.21 7.49
CA PRO A 124 2.66 -9.29 6.46
C PRO A 124 1.23 -9.04 6.97
N GLY A 125 1.03 -8.64 8.22
CA GLY A 125 -0.29 -8.70 8.87
C GLY A 125 -1.41 -7.95 8.15
N MET A 126 -1.13 -6.75 7.60
CA MET A 126 -2.12 -6.00 6.83
C MET A 126 -2.51 -6.71 5.53
N LEU A 127 -1.54 -7.29 4.81
CA LEU A 127 -1.79 -8.02 3.55
C LEU A 127 -2.59 -9.30 3.83
N LEU A 128 -2.23 -10.05 4.87
CA LEU A 128 -2.95 -11.25 5.29
C LEU A 128 -4.38 -10.94 5.75
N GLN A 129 -4.58 -9.82 6.43
CA GLN A 129 -5.92 -9.36 6.81
C GLN A 129 -6.77 -9.06 5.58
N ALA A 130 -6.25 -8.26 4.65
CA ALA A 130 -6.93 -7.94 3.41
C ALA A 130 -7.26 -9.20 2.60
N ALA A 131 -6.35 -10.17 2.56
CA ALA A 131 -6.59 -11.41 1.83
C ALA A 131 -7.75 -12.24 2.39
N ARG A 132 -7.89 -12.30 3.73
CA ARG A 132 -9.04 -12.97 4.37
C ARG A 132 -10.34 -12.23 4.10
N GLU A 133 -10.34 -10.90 4.24
CA GLU A 133 -11.56 -10.08 4.09
C GLU A 133 -12.05 -10.02 2.64
N TYR A 134 -11.14 -10.04 1.67
CA TYR A 134 -11.45 -9.88 0.25
C TYR A 134 -11.31 -11.18 -0.56
N GLY A 135 -10.96 -12.31 0.05
CA GLY A 135 -10.76 -13.57 -0.66
C GLY A 135 -9.67 -13.45 -1.73
N ILE A 136 -8.49 -12.95 -1.35
CA ILE A 136 -7.38 -12.68 -2.28
C ILE A 136 -6.44 -13.89 -2.36
N ASP A 137 -6.04 -14.26 -3.57
CA ASP A 137 -4.92 -15.16 -3.83
C ASP A 137 -3.61 -14.38 -3.79
N LEU A 138 -2.90 -14.48 -2.67
CA LEU A 138 -1.64 -13.78 -2.44
C LEU A 138 -0.55 -14.23 -3.44
N SER A 139 -0.57 -15.50 -3.89
CA SER A 139 0.44 -16.02 -4.82
C SER A 139 0.38 -15.39 -6.22
N ARG A 140 -0.79 -14.84 -6.58
CA ARG A 140 -1.07 -14.12 -7.83
C ARG A 140 -1.23 -12.61 -7.60
N SER A 141 -0.77 -12.12 -6.46
CA SER A 141 -0.88 -10.73 -6.04
C SER A 141 0.49 -10.07 -5.89
N PHE A 142 0.50 -8.74 -5.88
CA PHE A 142 1.71 -7.94 -5.87
C PHE A 142 1.73 -6.99 -4.66
N MET A 143 2.93 -6.68 -4.16
CA MET A 143 3.16 -5.60 -3.19
C MET A 143 4.12 -4.59 -3.81
N ILE A 144 3.70 -3.34 -3.94
CA ILE A 144 4.50 -2.24 -4.49
C ILE A 144 4.76 -1.23 -3.38
N GLY A 145 6.02 -0.90 -3.15
CA GLY A 145 6.44 0.10 -2.17
C GLY A 145 7.82 0.65 -2.45
N ASP A 146 8.27 1.58 -1.62
CA ASP A 146 9.56 2.28 -1.76
C ASP A 146 10.58 1.89 -0.67
N LYS A 147 10.18 1.09 0.33
CA LYS A 147 11.02 0.68 1.46
C LYS A 147 11.26 -0.82 1.46
N ALA A 148 12.37 -1.23 2.09
CA ALA A 148 12.68 -2.64 2.31
C ALA A 148 11.54 -3.38 3.04
N ALA A 149 10.90 -2.69 3.99
CA ALA A 149 9.75 -3.19 4.75
C ALA A 149 8.55 -3.60 3.86
N ASP A 150 8.38 -2.97 2.69
CA ASP A 150 7.33 -3.33 1.73
C ASP A 150 7.66 -4.63 1.01
N ILE A 151 8.91 -4.77 0.59
CA ILE A 151 9.43 -6.00 -0.03
C ILE A 151 9.28 -7.16 0.95
N GLU A 152 9.74 -6.98 2.19
CA GLU A 152 9.66 -7.99 3.26
C GLU A 152 8.21 -8.40 3.52
N ALA A 153 7.30 -7.42 3.69
CA ALA A 153 5.89 -7.71 3.94
C ALA A 153 5.24 -8.46 2.77
N GLY A 154 5.55 -8.06 1.53
CA GLY A 154 5.07 -8.74 0.33
C GLY A 154 5.54 -10.18 0.25
N GLN A 155 6.85 -10.41 0.36
CA GLN A 155 7.45 -11.74 0.30
C GLN A 155 6.97 -12.65 1.44
N ALA A 156 6.89 -12.12 2.66
CA ALA A 156 6.39 -12.87 3.82
C ALA A 156 4.89 -13.23 3.69
N ALA A 157 4.10 -12.44 2.95
CA ALA A 157 2.71 -12.76 2.63
C ALA A 157 2.58 -13.77 1.48
N GLY A 158 3.65 -14.04 0.73
CA GLY A 158 3.62 -14.85 -0.49
C GLY A 158 3.26 -14.05 -1.76
N CYS A 159 3.25 -12.72 -1.68
CA CYS A 159 3.09 -11.84 -2.85
C CYS A 159 4.39 -11.69 -3.63
N THR A 160 4.26 -11.30 -4.90
CA THR A 160 5.38 -10.82 -5.70
C THR A 160 5.66 -9.34 -5.38
N SER A 161 6.84 -9.01 -4.87
CA SER A 161 7.17 -7.63 -4.46
C SER A 161 7.83 -6.82 -5.58
N VAL A 162 7.47 -5.54 -5.74
CA VAL A 162 8.07 -4.58 -6.66
C VAL A 162 8.54 -3.36 -5.87
N LEU A 163 9.78 -2.93 -6.11
CA LEU A 163 10.32 -1.70 -5.54
C LEU A 163 10.16 -0.56 -6.54
N VAL A 164 9.57 0.55 -6.14
CA VAL A 164 9.61 1.81 -6.93
C VAL A 164 10.78 2.68 -6.46
N LEU A 165 11.35 3.50 -7.34
CA LEU A 165 12.48 4.38 -7.04
C LEU A 165 12.06 5.76 -6.51
N THR A 166 10.77 6.09 -6.55
CA THR A 166 10.17 7.24 -5.87
C THR A 166 10.26 7.11 -4.35
N GLY A 167 10.05 8.20 -3.61
CA GLY A 167 10.19 8.20 -2.14
C GLY A 167 11.62 7.84 -1.72
N TYR A 168 11.75 6.86 -0.83
CA TYR A 168 13.03 6.30 -0.38
C TYR A 168 13.55 5.17 -1.28
N GLY A 169 12.85 4.87 -2.37
CA GLY A 169 13.13 3.75 -3.27
C GLY A 169 14.56 3.67 -3.77
N ALA A 170 15.11 4.79 -4.25
CA ALA A 170 16.48 4.86 -4.73
C ALA A 170 17.51 4.54 -3.64
N GLU A 171 17.29 5.03 -2.41
CA GLU A 171 18.15 4.73 -1.27
C GLU A 171 18.01 3.26 -0.84
N THR A 172 16.76 2.76 -0.78
CA THR A 172 16.45 1.36 -0.50
C THR A 172 17.16 0.43 -1.46
N ALA A 173 17.12 0.70 -2.77
CA ALA A 173 17.74 -0.11 -3.81
C ALA A 173 19.26 -0.25 -3.64
N LEU A 174 19.93 0.77 -3.11
CA LEU A 174 21.38 0.75 -2.87
C LEU A 174 21.77 -0.01 -1.60
N LYS A 175 20.86 -0.11 -0.62
CA LYS A 175 21.15 -0.64 0.72
C LYS A 175 20.61 -2.04 0.97
N THR A 176 19.55 -2.41 0.28
CA THR A 176 18.86 -3.68 0.51
C THR A 176 19.59 -4.85 -0.13
N ASN A 177 19.60 -5.99 0.56
CA ASN A 177 20.01 -7.28 -0.02
C ASN A 177 18.79 -8.11 -0.48
N LEU A 178 17.59 -7.53 -0.45
CA LEU A 178 16.37 -8.19 -0.88
C LEU A 178 16.27 -8.20 -2.41
N THR A 179 15.63 -9.22 -2.95
CA THR A 179 15.42 -9.40 -4.39
C THR A 179 13.94 -9.21 -4.76
N PRO A 180 13.47 -7.98 -4.97
CA PRO A 180 12.15 -7.77 -5.53
C PRO A 180 12.10 -8.31 -6.97
N PHE A 181 10.90 -8.63 -7.45
CA PHE A 181 10.69 -9.09 -8.82
C PHE A 181 11.13 -8.05 -9.84
N ALA A 182 10.87 -6.77 -9.55
CA ALA A 182 11.31 -5.66 -10.37
C ALA A 182 11.66 -4.44 -9.51
N ILE A 183 12.56 -3.61 -10.03
CA ILE A 183 12.83 -2.26 -9.56
C ILE A 183 12.39 -1.32 -10.68
N CYS A 184 11.45 -0.42 -10.37
CA CYS A 184 10.77 0.43 -11.34
C CYS A 184 10.95 1.90 -10.99
N ALA A 185 10.95 2.78 -11.99
CA ALA A 185 11.11 4.21 -11.75
C ALA A 185 10.01 4.78 -10.83
N ASP A 186 8.77 4.36 -11.05
CA ASP A 186 7.57 4.83 -10.35
C ASP A 186 6.45 3.77 -10.42
N LEU A 187 5.27 4.12 -9.90
CA LEU A 187 4.09 3.26 -9.90
C LEU A 187 3.58 2.95 -11.32
N GLY A 188 3.75 3.86 -12.28
CA GLY A 188 3.36 3.62 -13.68
C GLY A 188 4.21 2.54 -14.33
N ALA A 189 5.53 2.62 -14.17
CA ALA A 189 6.46 1.59 -14.62
C ALA A 189 6.21 0.24 -13.92
N ALA A 190 5.90 0.26 -12.61
CA ALA A 190 5.57 -0.95 -11.86
C ALA A 190 4.27 -1.59 -12.36
N ALA A 191 3.21 -0.80 -12.59
CA ALA A 191 1.96 -1.29 -13.16
C ALA A 191 2.19 -1.90 -14.56
N ALA A 192 2.96 -1.23 -15.41
CA ALA A 192 3.32 -1.78 -16.72
C ALA A 192 4.06 -3.12 -16.60
N ALA A 193 5.04 -3.24 -15.70
CA ALA A 193 5.75 -4.50 -15.49
C ALA A 193 4.81 -5.64 -15.03
N ILE A 194 3.86 -5.34 -14.16
CA ILE A 194 2.85 -6.32 -13.68
C ILE A 194 1.92 -6.75 -14.81
N LEU A 195 1.43 -5.81 -15.61
CA LEU A 195 0.47 -6.10 -16.69
C LEU A 195 1.08 -6.89 -17.85
N HIS A 196 2.39 -6.82 -18.04
CA HIS A 196 3.12 -7.63 -19.02
C HIS A 196 3.74 -8.90 -18.43
N TYR A 197 3.51 -9.17 -17.14
CA TYR A 197 4.00 -10.39 -16.51
C TYR A 197 3.13 -11.58 -16.99
N PRO A 198 3.69 -12.58 -17.67
CA PRO A 198 2.93 -13.76 -18.08
C PRO A 198 2.40 -14.45 -16.82
N GLU A 199 1.09 -14.68 -16.76
CA GLU A 199 0.47 -15.34 -15.61
C GLU A 199 1.15 -16.71 -15.37
N LYS A 200 1.43 -17.02 -14.10
CA LYS A 200 1.88 -18.36 -13.67
C LYS A 200 0.74 -19.36 -13.76
#